data_AF-A0A7C8ALN1-F1
#
_entry.id   AF-A0A7C8ALN1-F1
#
_cell.length_a   1.000
_cell.length_b   1.000
_cell.length_c   1.000
_cell.angle_alpha   90.00
_cell.angle_beta   90.00
_cell.angle_gamma   90.00
#
_symmetry.space_group_name_H-M   'P 1'
#
loop_
_entity.id
_entity.type
_entity.pdbx_description
1 polymer ?
#
loop_
_entity_poly.entity_id
_entity_poly.type
_entity_poly.pdbx_seq_one_letter_code
_entity_poly.pdbx_strand_id
1 'polypeptide(L)' 'DIVRLGMALGVDFADTWTCYRGGDLACGACPTCVERRKAFRAAGFEDPLAYIED' A
#
# COMPACT_ATOMS: atom_id res chain seq x y z
N ASP A 1 8.72 9.22 -1.81
CA ASP A 1 8.39 10.09 -2.98
C ASP A 1 7.36 9.50 -3.92
N ILE A 2 7.41 8.19 -4.24
CA ILE A 2 6.48 7.53 -5.18
C ILE A 2 5.00 7.75 -4.82
N VAL A 3 4.59 7.53 -3.57
CA VAL A 3 3.17 7.69 -3.16
C VAL A 3 2.70 9.12 -3.39
N ARG A 4 3.45 10.14 -2.95
CA ARG A 4 3.08 11.55 -3.16
C ARG A 4 2.93 11.89 -4.64
N LEU A 5 3.86 11.42 -5.47
CA LEU A 5 3.81 11.65 -6.91
C LEU A 5 2.60 10.95 -7.54
N GLY A 6 2.34 9.69 -7.18
CA GLY A 6 1.18 8.95 -7.66
C GLY A 6 -0.13 9.62 -7.30
N MET A 7 -0.28 10.10 -6.05
CA MET A 7 -1.45 10.86 -5.61
C MET A 7 -1.62 12.16 -6.42
N ALA A 8 -0.52 12.90 -6.65
CA ALA A 8 -0.55 14.13 -7.45
C ALA A 8 -0.93 13.89 -8.93
N LEU A 9 -0.63 12.70 -9.46
CA LEU A 9 -0.97 12.29 -10.81
C LEU A 9 -2.35 11.61 -10.91
N GLY A 10 -3.07 11.44 -9.80
CA GLY A 10 -4.37 10.77 -9.77
C GLY A 10 -4.29 9.26 -9.99
N VAL A 11 -3.17 8.62 -9.63
CA VAL A 11 -3.04 7.16 -9.66
C VAL A 11 -3.96 6.55 -8.61
N ASP A 12 -4.81 5.62 -9.03
CA ASP A 12 -5.57 4.79 -8.11
C ASP A 12 -4.70 3.67 -7.55
N PHE A 13 -4.28 3.82 -6.29
CA PHE A 13 -3.47 2.81 -5.61
C PHE A 13 -4.27 1.60 -5.14
N ALA A 14 -5.61 1.64 -5.19
CA ALA A 14 -6.45 0.48 -4.89
C ALA A 14 -6.29 -0.62 -5.95
N ASP A 15 -6.00 -0.25 -7.20
CA ASP A 15 -5.77 -1.17 -8.32
C ASP A 15 -4.34 -1.75 -8.36
N THR A 16 -3.54 -1.52 -7.30
CA THR A 16 -2.15 -1.95 -7.24
C THR A 16 -1.93 -3.03 -6.20
N TRP A 17 -1.03 -3.97 -6.49
CA TRP A 17 -0.73 -5.06 -5.57
C TRP A 17 0.78 -5.23 -5.37
N THR A 18 1.21 -5.43 -4.13
CA THR A 18 2.62 -5.68 -3.78
C THR A 18 2.82 -6.85 -2.82
N CYS A 19 1.74 -7.37 -2.23
CA CYS A 19 1.83 -8.41 -1.21
C CYS A 19 2.34 -9.72 -1.82
N TYR A 20 3.38 -10.31 -1.22
CA TYR A 20 3.96 -11.57 -1.70
C TYR A 20 3.11 -12.81 -1.41
N ARG A 21 2.20 -12.75 -0.44
CA ARG A 21 1.38 -13.93 -0.08
C ARG A 21 0.20 -14.13 -1.03
N GLY A 22 -0.19 -13.11 -1.81
CA GLY A 22 -1.41 -13.16 -2.62
C GLY A 22 -2.68 -13.29 -1.76
N GLY A 23 -3.79 -13.65 -2.40
CA GLY A 23 -5.12 -13.72 -1.79
C GLY A 23 -5.97 -12.48 -2.07
N ASP A 24 -7.13 -12.40 -1.41
CA ASP A 24 -8.09 -11.30 -1.60
C ASP A 24 -7.71 -10.03 -0.83
N LEU A 25 -6.96 -10.19 0.28
CA LEU A 25 -6.51 -9.10 1.15
C LEU A 25 -4.98 -9.14 1.31
N ALA A 26 -4.36 -7.97 1.42
CA ALA A 26 -2.92 -7.90 1.64
C ALA A 26 -2.59 -8.42 3.04
N CYS A 27 -1.55 -9.25 3.18
CA CYS A 27 -1.33 -9.97 4.45
C CYS A 27 -0.93 -9.09 5.65
N GLY A 28 -0.49 -7.85 5.44
CA GLY A 28 0.01 -6.97 6.49
C GLY A 28 1.46 -7.26 6.91
N ALA A 29 1.82 -8.47 7.34
CA ALA A 29 3.15 -8.74 7.92
C ALA A 29 4.31 -9.00 6.94
N CYS A 30 4.09 -9.22 5.63
CA CYS A 30 5.22 -9.48 4.74
C CYS A 30 6.07 -8.21 4.50
N PRO A 31 7.36 -8.33 4.13
CA PRO A 31 8.24 -7.17 4.01
C PRO A 31 7.70 -6.07 3.09
N THR A 32 7.10 -6.42 1.95
CA THR A 32 6.54 -5.42 1.02
C THR A 32 5.27 -4.78 1.54
N CYS A 33 4.40 -5.50 2.26
CA CYS A 33 3.25 -4.90 2.94
C CYS A 33 3.70 -3.88 4.00
N VAL A 34 4.74 -4.22 4.79
CA VAL A 34 5.28 -3.32 5.81
C VAL A 34 5.87 -2.06 5.16
N GLU A 35 6.71 -2.21 4.13
CA GLU A 35 7.32 -1.06 3.45
C GLU A 35 6.29 -0.21 2.70
N ARG A 36 5.28 -0.82 2.08
CA ARG A 36 4.19 -0.09 1.46
C ARG A 36 3.45 0.77 2.48
N ARG A 37 3.01 0.19 3.60
CA ARG A 37 2.31 0.93 4.66
C ARG A 37 3.17 2.07 5.24
N LYS A 38 4.48 1.85 5.43
CA LYS A 38 5.42 2.91 5.82
C LYS A 38 5.48 4.03 4.78
N ALA A 39 5.53 3.70 3.49
CA ALA A 39 5.59 4.67 2.41
C ALA A 39 4.33 5.55 2.35
N PHE A 40 3.14 4.96 2.52
CA PHE A 40 1.87 5.71 2.61
C PHE A 40 1.85 6.63 3.83
N ARG A 41 2.17 6.10 5.01
CA ARG A 41 2.24 6.87 6.26
C ARG A 41 3.24 8.04 6.16
N ALA A 42 4.43 7.79 5.64
CA ALA A 42 5.46 8.80 5.43
C ALA A 42 5.05 9.85 4.38
N ALA A 43 4.18 9.50 3.43
CA ALA A 43 3.61 10.40 2.45
C ALA A 43 2.43 11.24 2.99
N GLY A 44 1.87 10.86 4.16
CA GLY A 44 0.70 11.51 4.76
C GLY A 44 -0.64 11.00 4.19
N PHE A 45 -0.64 9.82 3.59
CA PHE A 45 -1.83 9.18 3.03
C PHE A 45 -2.10 7.83 3.71
N GLU A 46 -3.35 7.41 3.70
CA GLU A 46 -3.74 6.05 4.06
C GLU A 46 -3.57 5.12 2.84
N ASP A 47 -3.13 3.89 3.08
CA ASP A 47 -3.02 2.89 2.01
C ASP A 47 -4.43 2.35 1.70
N PRO A 48 -4.91 2.44 0.44
CA PRO A 48 -6.29 2.05 0.12
C PRO A 48 -6.52 0.54 0.12
N LEU A 49 -5.47 -0.28 0.22
CA LEU A 49 -5.64 -1.72 0.29
C LEU A 49 -6.22 -2.14 1.64
N ALA A 50 -7.13 -3.11 1.61
CA ALA A 50 -7.55 -3.81 2.81
C ALA A 50 -6.52 -4.88 3.21
N TYR A 51 -6.31 -5.02 4.52
CA TYR A 51 -5.32 -5.91 5.11
C TYR A 51 -5.96 -7.00 5.98
N ILE A 52 -5.32 -8.17 6.04
CA ILE A 52 -5.68 -9.24 6.99
C ILE A 52 -5.29 -8.84 8.41
N GLU A 53 -4.13 -8.20 8.55
CA GLU A 53 -3.55 -7.78 9.82
C GLU A 53 -3.44 -6.24 9.83
N ASP A 54 -3.91 -5.63 10.90
CA ASP A 54 -3.77 -4.19 11.17
C ASP A 54 -2.39 -3.84 11.74
#